data_AF-A0A7J9CMY4-F1
#
_entry.id   AF-A0A7J9CMY4-F1
#
_cell.length_a   1.000
_cell.length_b   1.000
_cell.length_c   1.000
_cell.angle_alpha   90.00
_cell.angle_beta   90.00
_cell.angle_gamma   90.00
#
_symmetry.space_group_name_H-M   'P 1'
#
loop_
_entity.id
_entity.type
_entity.pdbx_description
1 polymer ?
#
loop_
_entity_poly.entity_id
_entity_poly.type
_entity_poly.pdbx_seq_one_letter_code
_entity_poly.pdbx_strand_id
1 'polypeptide(L)' 'MANIDIDGILKELPNDGRIAKTKIVCTLGKASRSVPMIEKLLRAGMNIARFNFSHGSHEYHQETLNNLE' A
#
# COMPACT_ATOMS: atom_id res chain seq x y z
N MET A 1 -14.09 2.58 -9.95
CA MET A 1 -12.65 2.36 -9.73
C MET A 1 -12.18 3.51 -8.87
N ALA A 2 -11.70 3.23 -7.67
CA ALA A 2 -11.17 4.25 -6.77
C ALA A 2 -9.65 4.10 -6.80
N ASN A 3 -8.96 5.03 -7.48
CA ASN A 3 -7.52 4.99 -7.64
C ASN A 3 -6.83 5.78 -6.53
N ILE A 4 -5.70 5.25 -6.05
CA ILE A 4 -4.85 5.94 -5.08
C ILE A 4 -3.93 6.89 -5.85
N ASP A 5 -3.95 8.18 -5.51
CA ASP A 5 -2.95 9.14 -6.00
C ASP A 5 -1.63 8.94 -5.25
N ILE A 6 -0.86 7.94 -5.67
CA ILE A 6 0.44 7.62 -5.06
C ILE A 6 1.40 8.80 -5.16
N ASP A 7 1.43 9.49 -6.30
CA ASP A 7 2.34 10.61 -6.53
C ASP A 7 2.00 11.81 -5.65
N GLY A 8 0.71 12.11 -5.48
CA GLY A 8 0.24 13.13 -4.54
C GLY A 8 0.62 12.79 -3.10
N ILE A 9 0.36 11.56 -2.66
CA ILE A 9 0.69 11.10 -1.31
C ILE A 9 2.19 11.25 -1.03
N LEU A 10 3.05 10.83 -1.96
CA LEU A 10 4.50 10.87 -1.78
C LEU A 10 5.06 12.30 -1.75
N LYS A 11 4.44 13.25 -2.46
CA LYS A 11 4.83 14.68 -2.43
C LYS A 11 4.49 15.38 -1.12
N GLU A 12 3.41 14.95 -0.46
CA GLU A 12 2.94 15.54 0.80
C GLU A 12 3.67 15.03 2.04
N LEU A 13 4.47 13.96 1.91
CA LEU A 13 5.23 13.44 3.04
C LEU A 13 6.29 14.45 3.49
N PRO A 14 6.51 14.59 4.81
CA PRO A 14 7.55 15.47 5.33
C PRO A 14 8.90 15.04 4.77
N ASN A 15 9.35 15.78 3.76
CA ASN A 15 10.65 15.59 3.16
C ASN A 15 11.64 16.42 3.96
N ASP A 16 12.04 15.93 5.13
CA ASP A 16 13.16 16.48 5.91
C ASP A 16 14.52 16.31 5.16
N GLY A 17 14.47 15.94 3.88
CA GLY A 17 15.60 15.63 3.01
C GLY A 17 16.14 14.22 3.21
N ARG A 18 15.56 13.41 4.10
CA ARG A 18 16.07 12.07 4.44
C ARG A 18 15.06 10.99 4.07
N ILE A 19 15.28 10.38 2.91
CA ILE A 19 14.59 9.14 2.54
C ILE A 19 15.06 8.02 3.50
N ALA A 20 14.11 7.38 4.18
CA ALA A 20 14.39 6.19 4.99
C ALA A 20 15.10 5.13 4.12
N LYS A 21 16.30 4.73 4.58
CA LYS A 21 17.12 3.73 3.88
C LYS A 21 16.51 2.34 4.00
N THR A 22 16.04 1.99 5.19
CA THR A 22 15.32 0.74 5.45
C THR A 22 13.93 0.79 4.83
N LYS A 23 13.54 -0.29 4.14
CA LYS A 23 12.23 -0.41 3.50
C LYS A 23 11.26 -1.22 4.34
N ILE A 24 9.99 -0.85 4.32
CA ILE A 24 8.91 -1.50 5.06
C ILE A 24 8.08 -2.36 4.10
N VAL A 25 7.96 -3.64 4.44
CA VAL A 25 7.09 -4.60 3.75
C VAL A 25 5.83 -4.80 4.59
N CYS A 26 4.65 -4.58 4.00
CA CYS A 26 3.37 -4.84 4.65
C CYS A 26 2.62 -5.97 3.93
N THR A 27 2.14 -6.95 4.68
CA THR A 27 1.25 -7.99 4.10
C THR A 27 -0.16 -7.43 3.99
N LEU A 28 -0.71 -7.39 2.77
CA LEU A 28 -2.07 -6.94 2.55
C LEU A 28 -3.07 -8.08 2.77
N GLY A 29 -4.17 -7.75 3.45
CA GLY A 29 -5.14 -8.71 3.94
C GLY A 29 -6.50 -8.06 4.18
N LYS A 30 -7.44 -8.81 4.77
CA LYS A 30 -8.81 -8.33 5.02
C LYS A 30 -8.87 -6.99 5.76
N ALA A 31 -7.93 -6.78 6.70
CA ALA A 31 -7.86 -5.55 7.50
C ALA A 31 -7.19 -4.36 6.78
N SER A 32 -6.44 -4.61 5.70
CA SER A 32 -5.53 -3.64 5.08
C SER A 32 -5.72 -3.44 3.57
N ARG A 33 -6.70 -4.11 2.95
CA ARG A 33 -6.91 -4.07 1.49
C ARG A 33 -7.82 -2.95 0.99
N SER A 34 -8.44 -2.16 1.86
CA SER A 34 -9.31 -1.05 1.44
C SER A 34 -8.47 0.16 1.04
N VAL A 35 -8.89 0.89 0.00
CA VAL A 35 -8.23 2.10 -0.50
C VAL A 35 -7.85 3.09 0.62
N PRO A 36 -8.76 3.47 1.56
CA PRO A 36 -8.41 4.41 2.62
C PRO A 36 -7.38 3.85 3.63
N MET A 37 -7.31 2.53 3.78
CA MET A 37 -6.33 1.92 4.67
C MET A 37 -4.97 1.81 3.99
N ILE A 38 -4.94 1.47 2.70
CA ILE A 38 -3.70 1.44 1.91
C ILE A 38 -3.07 2.83 1.87
N GLU A 39 -3.86 3.89 1.67
CA GLU A 39 -3.36 5.27 1.76
C GLU A 39 -2.68 5.56 3.11
N LYS A 40 -3.32 5.17 4.23
CA LYS A 40 -2.73 5.33 5.56
C LYS A 40 -1.41 4.56 5.70
N LEU A 41 -1.31 3.36 5.14
CA LEU A 41 -0.09 2.56 5.16
C LEU A 41 1.02 3.20 4.31
N LEU A 42 0.70 3.73 3.13
CA LEU A 42 1.63 4.47 2.29
C LEU A 42 2.16 5.72 3.02
N ARG A 43 1.25 6.50 3.63
CA ARG A 43 1.62 7.67 4.44
C ARG A 43 2.45 7.32 5.66
N ALA A 44 2.24 6.13 6.24
CA ALA A 44 3.02 5.59 7.35
C ALA A 44 4.38 5.00 6.92
N GLY A 45 4.67 4.90 5.62
CA GLY A 45 5.97 4.49 5.10
C GLY A 45 6.03 3.08 4.51
N MET A 46 4.90 2.43 4.22
CA MET A 46 4.88 1.17 3.46
C MET A 46 5.57 1.36 2.10
N ASN A 47 6.52 0.50 1.76
CA ASN A 47 7.22 0.52 0.47
C ASN A 47 6.87 -0.66 -0.43
N ILE A 48 6.59 -1.82 0.16
CA ILE A 48 6.32 -3.07 -0.57
C ILE A 48 5.03 -3.68 -0.03
N ALA A 49 4.06 -3.90 -0.92
CA ALA A 49 2.89 -4.71 -0.64
C ALA A 49 3.22 -6.20 -0.85
N ARG A 50 3.11 -6.99 0.22
CA ARG A 50 3.24 -8.45 0.16
C ARG A 50 1.87 -9.09 0.05
N PHE A 51 1.70 -9.95 -0.96
CA PHE A 51 0.54 -10.82 -1.11
C PHE A 51 0.88 -12.21 -0.57
N ASN A 52 0.16 -12.66 0.45
CA ASN A 52 0.41 -13.97 1.05
C ASN A 52 -0.47 -15.04 0.37
N PHE A 53 0.07 -15.71 -0.65
CA PHE A 53 -0.64 -16.74 -1.43
C PHE A 53 -0.93 -18.04 -0.68
N SER A 54 -0.43 -18.22 0.56
CA SER A 54 -0.93 -19.27 1.45
C SER A 54 -2.38 -19.06 1.87
N HIS A 55 -2.94 -17.87 1.64
CA HIS A 55 -4.34 -17.51 1.91
C HIS A 55 -4.96 -16.72 0.75
N GLY A 56 -6.29 -16.74 0.67
CA GLY A 56 -7.04 -16.00 -0.36
C GLY A 56 -7.07 -16.68 -1.72
N SER A 57 -7.97 -16.24 -2.59
CA SER A 57 -8.05 -16.67 -3.99
C SER A 57 -7.31 -15.69 -4.92
N HIS A 58 -7.18 -16.03 -6.20
CA HIS A 58 -6.60 -15.12 -7.19
C HIS A 58 -7.44 -13.85 -7.33
N GLU A 59 -8.77 -13.96 -7.33
CA GLU A 59 -9.70 -12.83 -7.41
C GLU A 59 -9.54 -11.90 -6.21
N TYR A 60 -9.36 -12.48 -5.01
CA TYR A 60 -9.12 -11.70 -3.79
C TYR A 60 -7.82 -10.88 -3.87
N HIS A 61 -6.75 -11.47 -4.40
CA HIS A 61 -5.47 -10.78 -4.60
C HIS A 61 -5.57 -9.75 -5.74
N GLN A 62 -6.30 -10.05 -6.80
CA GLN A 62 -6.56 -9.12 -7.92
C GLN A 62 -7.33 -7.89 -7.45
N GLU A 63 -8.39 -8.06 -6.66
CA GLU A 63 -9.13 -6.93 -6.07
C GLU A 63 -8.20 -6.06 -5.20
N THR A 64 -7.33 -6.70 -4.43
CA THR A 64 -6.36 -5.99 -3.58
C THR A 64 -5.31 -5.24 -4.42
N LEU A 65 -4.89 -5.80 -5.57
CA LEU A 65 -4.02 -5.14 -6.53
C LEU A 65 -4.72 -3.95 -7.21
N ASN A 66 -5.97 -4.11 -7.63
CA ASN A 66 -6.76 -3.05 -8.25
C ASN A 66 -6.99 -1.85 -7.30
N ASN A 67 -7.01 -2.08 -5.98
CA ASN A 67 -7.10 -1.00 -4.99
C ASN A 67 -5.78 -0.25 -4.80
N LEU A 68 -4.67 -0.79 -5.29
CA LEU A 68 -3.32 -0.19 -5.24
C LEU A 68 -2.99 0.63 -6.50
N GLU A 69 -3.60 0.32 -7.64
CA GLU A 69 -3.50 1.05 -8.92
C GLU A 69 -4.34 2.35 -8.95
#